data_AF-A0A259TZD1-F1
#
_entry.id   AF-A0A259TZD1-F1
#
_cell.length_a   1.000
_cell.length_b   1.000
_cell.length_c   1.000
_cell.angle_alpha   90.00
_cell.angle_beta   90.00
_cell.angle_gamma   90.00
#
_symmetry.space_group_name_H-M   'P 1'
#
loop_
_entity.id
_entity.type
_entity.pdbx_description
1 polymer ?
#
loop_
_entity_poly.entity_id
_entity_poly.type
_entity_poly.pdbx_seq_one_letter_code
_entity_poly.pdbx_strand_id
1 'polypeptide(L)'
;MVWRYRPSGGTSAGLSGRTGNRSVLGRAHDGLGGGPIYAIEMGERNDKPCYMKVFYSWQNAQYRASKEFDVCGSAGPTSSSRERIGAATPAQGTRIPALRSLRVCSNDRNGANYRVKGLRLGRARVTESGEGSVQALPGNDYLLSRSNCREWEQTRTCPANQVIIAIDVHYTLESGRGAISGLTPHCGAPSHEEMQSDTCRPGGC
;
A
#
# COMPACT_ATOMS: atom_id res chain seq x y z
N MET A 1 -1.70 21.10 12.48
CA MET A 1 -2.62 19.95 12.56
C MET A 1 -1.96 18.77 11.88
N VAL A 2 -1.86 17.61 12.54
CA VAL A 2 -1.19 16.42 11.98
C VAL A 2 -2.13 15.23 12.15
N TRP A 3 -2.60 14.65 11.05
CA TRP A 3 -3.32 13.38 11.14
C TRP A 3 -2.36 12.27 11.55
N ARG A 4 -2.78 11.51 12.56
CA ARG A 4 -2.17 10.22 12.87
C ARG A 4 -3.21 9.16 12.61
N TYR A 5 -2.87 8.15 11.84
CA TYR A 5 -3.73 6.97 11.75
C TYR A 5 -3.48 6.17 13.01
N ARG A 6 -4.46 6.13 13.92
CA ARG A 6 -4.40 5.19 15.03
C ARG A 6 -4.54 3.79 14.42
N PRO A 7 -3.53 2.92 14.56
CA PRO A 7 -3.77 1.50 14.42
C PRO A 7 -4.59 1.03 15.61
N SER A 8 -5.84 1.45 15.70
CA SER A 8 -6.80 0.78 16.57
C SER A 8 -7.12 -0.56 15.92
N GLY A 9 -6.17 -1.50 15.99
CA GLY A 9 -6.31 -2.87 15.50
C GLY A 9 -6.48 -2.99 13.98
N GLY A 10 -5.46 -2.59 13.21
CA GLY A 10 -5.52 -2.68 11.75
C GLY A 10 -6.03 -4.04 11.28
N THR A 11 -7.18 -4.07 10.63
CA THR A 11 -7.83 -5.33 10.23
C THR A 11 -7.27 -5.77 8.89
N SER A 12 -6.91 -7.04 8.78
CA SER A 12 -6.57 -7.63 7.48
C SER A 12 -7.85 -7.78 6.66
N ALA A 13 -7.84 -7.30 5.40
CA ALA A 13 -8.96 -7.56 4.49
C ALA A 13 -8.87 -8.94 3.81
N GLY A 14 -7.87 -9.76 4.15
CA GLY A 14 -7.61 -11.08 3.59
C GLY A 14 -6.59 -11.09 2.43
N LEU A 15 -6.13 -12.29 2.04
CA LEU A 15 -5.10 -12.48 1.02
C LEU A 15 -5.67 -12.46 -0.40
N SER A 16 -5.14 -11.63 -1.30
CA SER A 16 -5.34 -11.74 -2.75
C SER A 16 -4.10 -12.45 -3.34
N GLY A 17 -4.30 -13.65 -3.89
CA GLY A 17 -3.24 -14.53 -4.39
C GLY A 17 -2.87 -15.67 -3.43
N ARG A 18 -1.59 -16.05 -3.39
CA ARG A 18 -1.07 -17.20 -2.63
C ARG A 18 -0.12 -16.80 -1.51
N THR A 19 -0.18 -17.58 -0.44
CA THR A 19 0.68 -17.41 0.73
C THR A 19 2.10 -17.91 0.47
N GLY A 20 3.05 -17.46 1.28
CA GLY A 20 4.47 -17.81 1.21
C GLY A 20 5.23 -17.17 2.37
N ASN A 21 6.51 -16.88 2.16
CA ASN A 21 7.25 -15.99 3.06
C ASN A 21 6.57 -14.63 3.10
N ARG A 22 6.68 -13.92 4.23
CA ARG A 22 5.95 -12.67 4.47
C ARG A 22 6.90 -11.54 4.84
N SER A 23 6.71 -10.40 4.20
CA SER A 23 7.29 -9.12 4.62
C SER A 23 6.18 -8.07 4.71
N VAL A 24 6.33 -7.09 5.61
CA VAL A 24 5.30 -6.06 5.82
C VAL A 24 5.77 -4.75 5.23
N LEU A 25 5.03 -4.24 4.24
CA LEU A 25 5.17 -2.89 3.72
C LEU A 25 4.22 -1.96 4.46
N GLY A 26 4.78 -1.30 5.46
CA GLY A 26 4.06 -0.39 6.34
C GLY A 26 3.98 -0.91 7.76
N ARG A 27 4.00 0.01 8.72
CA ARG A 27 3.77 -0.28 10.13
C ARG A 27 3.18 0.98 10.73
N ALA A 28 2.16 0.79 11.55
CA ALA A 28 1.55 1.88 12.27
C ALA A 28 2.30 2.25 13.56
N HIS A 29 3.41 1.55 13.86
CA HIS A 29 4.14 1.64 15.13
C HIS A 29 5.55 2.28 15.05
N ASP A 30 5.99 2.77 13.89
CA ASP A 30 7.33 3.38 13.73
C ASP A 30 7.48 4.75 14.43
N GLY A 31 6.49 5.20 15.21
CA GLY A 31 6.41 6.55 15.79
C GLY A 31 6.13 7.66 14.76
N LEU A 32 6.42 7.41 13.48
CA LEU A 32 6.11 8.26 12.34
C LEU A 32 4.74 7.93 11.74
N GLY A 33 3.72 7.62 12.57
CA GLY A 33 2.38 7.09 12.21
C GLY A 33 2.00 7.14 10.72
N GLY A 34 2.16 6.04 10.00
CA GLY A 34 1.97 5.98 8.55
C GLY A 34 0.60 6.50 8.09
N GLY A 35 0.58 7.34 7.05
CA GLY A 35 -0.63 7.77 6.35
C GLY A 35 -1.27 6.65 5.52
N PRO A 36 -2.35 6.93 4.77
CA PRO A 36 -2.92 5.93 3.87
C PRO A 36 -2.00 5.74 2.67
N ILE A 37 -1.98 4.52 2.15
CA ILE A 37 -1.28 4.22 0.90
C ILE A 37 -2.11 4.80 -0.24
N TYR A 38 -1.47 5.57 -1.11
CA TYR A 38 -2.13 6.21 -2.26
C TYR A 38 -1.60 5.72 -3.62
N ALA A 39 -0.43 5.08 -3.63
CA ALA A 39 0.17 4.50 -4.82
C ALA A 39 1.04 3.29 -4.48
N ILE A 40 1.19 2.42 -5.47
CA ILE A 40 2.04 1.23 -5.44
C ILE A 40 2.88 1.23 -6.71
N GLU A 41 4.18 1.00 -6.56
CA GLU A 41 5.09 0.69 -7.66
C GLU A 41 5.48 -0.78 -7.57
N MET A 42 5.45 -1.47 -8.70
CA MET A 42 5.90 -2.85 -8.83
C MET A 42 7.05 -2.93 -9.83
N GLY A 43 8.00 -3.82 -9.56
CA GLY A 43 9.12 -4.11 -10.45
C GLY A 43 9.30 -5.62 -10.64
N GLU A 44 9.86 -6.01 -11.78
CA GLU A 44 10.14 -7.42 -12.06
C GLU A 44 11.53 -7.62 -12.67
N ARG A 45 12.07 -8.81 -12.48
CA ARG A 45 13.31 -9.24 -13.14
C ARG A 45 13.06 -10.58 -13.80
N ASN A 46 13.34 -10.68 -15.10
CA ASN A 46 13.19 -11.93 -15.87
C ASN A 46 11.80 -12.58 -15.68
N ASP A 47 10.73 -11.80 -15.86
CA ASP A 47 9.34 -12.26 -15.70
C ASP A 47 9.03 -12.78 -14.26
N LYS A 48 9.78 -12.33 -13.25
CA LYS A 48 9.50 -12.57 -11.83
C LYS A 48 9.29 -11.24 -11.10
N PRO A 49 8.04 -10.88 -10.74
CA PRO A 49 7.77 -9.69 -9.94
C PRO A 49 8.35 -9.88 -8.55
N CYS A 50 9.31 -9.06 -8.20
CA CYS A 50 10.18 -9.27 -7.04
C CYS A 50 10.44 -7.98 -6.26
N TYR A 51 9.89 -6.86 -6.75
CA TYR A 51 10.00 -5.55 -6.12
C TYR A 51 8.62 -4.94 -5.95
N MET A 52 8.42 -4.31 -4.80
CA MET A 52 7.23 -3.52 -4.52
C MET A 52 7.59 -2.32 -3.65
N LYS A 53 7.03 -1.16 -3.97
CA LYS A 53 7.15 0.05 -3.18
C LYS A 53 5.79 0.68 -2.97
N VAL A 54 5.51 1.06 -1.74
CA VAL A 54 4.27 1.74 -1.37
C VAL A 54 4.55 3.19 -1.02
N PHE A 55 3.64 4.07 -1.41
CA PHE A 55 3.72 5.51 -1.17
C PHE A 55 2.60 5.93 -0.24
N TYR A 56 2.96 6.69 0.80
CA TYR A 56 2.03 7.18 1.81
C TYR A 56 1.72 8.65 1.59
N SER A 57 0.46 9.02 1.73
CA SER A 57 0.05 10.43 1.65
C SER A 57 -0.02 11.02 3.06
N TRP A 58 0.51 12.23 3.20
CA TRP A 58 0.45 13.03 4.43
C TRP A 58 -0.11 14.41 4.07
N GLN A 59 -0.87 15.04 4.96
CA GLN A 59 -1.30 16.43 4.73
C GLN A 59 -0.11 17.39 4.64
N ASN A 60 0.93 17.11 5.42
CA ASN A 60 2.16 17.88 5.40
C ASN A 60 3.01 17.37 4.24
N ALA A 61 2.70 17.85 3.02
CA ALA A 61 3.31 17.39 1.76
C ALA A 61 4.87 17.44 1.72
N GLN A 62 5.50 18.04 2.73
CA GLN A 62 6.95 18.00 2.93
C GLN A 62 7.48 16.59 3.25
N TYR A 63 6.67 15.71 3.86
CA TYR A 63 7.11 14.36 4.19
C TYR A 63 6.59 13.34 3.18
N ARG A 64 7.44 13.04 2.20
CA ARG A 64 7.24 11.94 1.25
C ARG A 64 7.76 10.66 1.88
N ALA A 65 6.88 9.88 2.50
CA ALA A 65 7.23 8.56 2.99
C ALA A 65 6.96 7.50 1.90
N SER A 66 7.92 6.59 1.74
CA SER A 66 7.73 5.36 0.98
C SER A 66 8.45 4.22 1.69
N LYS A 67 7.97 3.00 1.50
CA LYS A 67 8.64 1.79 1.97
C LYS A 67 8.74 0.83 0.79
N GLU A 68 9.86 0.14 0.69
CA GLU A 68 10.12 -0.79 -0.39
C GLU A 68 10.46 -2.18 0.13
N PHE A 69 10.20 -3.14 -0.73
CA PHE A 69 10.44 -4.56 -0.57
C PHE A 69 11.11 -5.05 -1.84
N ASP A 70 12.25 -5.73 -1.70
CA ASP A 70 13.02 -6.26 -2.81
C ASP A 70 13.51 -7.68 -2.47
N VAL A 71 13.11 -8.64 -3.29
CA VAL A 71 13.59 -10.03 -3.27
C VAL A 71 14.11 -10.46 -4.65
N CYS A 72 14.52 -9.50 -5.49
CA CYS A 72 15.05 -9.74 -6.82
C CYS A 72 16.46 -10.35 -6.82
N GLY A 73 17.12 -10.42 -5.66
CA GLY A 73 18.52 -10.81 -5.53
C GLY A 73 19.48 -9.73 -6.01
N SER A 74 20.69 -10.10 -6.41
CA SER A 74 21.77 -9.16 -6.72
C SER A 74 21.54 -8.24 -7.94
N ALA A 75 20.56 -8.54 -8.79
CA ALA A 75 20.35 -7.82 -10.04
C ALA A 75 19.20 -6.79 -10.01
N GLY A 76 18.37 -6.78 -8.96
CA GLY A 76 17.22 -5.87 -8.81
C GLY A 76 16.23 -5.87 -9.99
N PRO A 77 15.14 -5.08 -9.90
CA PRO A 77 14.35 -4.71 -11.08
C PRO A 77 15.04 -3.58 -11.85
N THR A 78 15.00 -3.62 -13.19
CA THR A 78 15.46 -2.49 -14.02
C THR A 78 14.48 -1.31 -13.91
N SER A 79 14.93 -0.08 -14.14
CA SER A 79 14.04 1.09 -14.15
C SER A 79 12.86 0.94 -15.13
N SER A 80 13.14 0.41 -16.33
CA SER A 80 12.14 0.11 -17.36
C SER A 80 11.12 -0.97 -16.96
N SER A 81 11.45 -1.80 -15.98
CA SER A 81 10.56 -2.83 -15.46
C SER A 81 9.71 -2.35 -14.29
N ARG A 82 9.91 -1.11 -13.81
CA ARG A 82 9.14 -0.54 -12.70
C ARG A 82 7.96 0.24 -13.24
N GLU A 83 6.81 0.02 -12.65
CA GLU A 83 5.59 0.73 -13.01
C GLU A 83 4.82 1.09 -11.75
N ARG A 84 4.46 2.38 -11.65
CA ARG A 84 3.70 2.93 -10.54
C ARG A 84 2.26 3.15 -10.96
N ILE A 85 1.33 2.64 -10.15
CA ILE A 85 -0.10 2.91 -10.26
C ILE A 85 -0.63 3.50 -8.96
N GLY A 86 -1.54 4.46 -9.07
CA GLY A 86 -2.05 5.19 -7.91
C GLY A 86 -2.39 6.63 -8.24
N ALA A 87 -2.75 7.38 -7.20
CA ALA A 87 -2.97 8.81 -7.36
C ALA A 87 -1.64 9.55 -7.64
N ALA A 88 -1.75 10.67 -8.36
CA ALA A 88 -0.70 11.66 -8.40
C ALA A 88 -0.36 12.11 -6.97
N THR A 89 0.87 12.58 -6.77
CA THR A 89 1.28 13.13 -5.48
C THR A 89 0.31 14.25 -5.09
N PRO A 90 -0.33 14.18 -3.92
CA PRO A 90 -1.29 15.19 -3.51
C PRO A 90 -0.63 16.57 -3.38
N ALA A 91 -1.31 17.61 -3.86
CA ALA A 91 -0.92 19.00 -3.62
C ALA A 91 -1.26 19.39 -2.17
N GLN A 92 -0.56 20.39 -1.62
CA GLN A 92 -0.87 20.92 -0.28
C GLN A 92 -2.33 21.41 -0.22
N GLY A 93 -3.01 21.13 0.90
CA GLY A 93 -4.40 21.56 1.12
C GLY A 93 -5.45 20.84 0.27
N THR A 94 -5.11 19.69 -0.33
CA THR A 94 -6.07 18.86 -1.09
C THR A 94 -6.49 17.63 -0.30
N ARG A 95 -7.69 17.12 -0.64
CA ARG A 95 -8.22 15.84 -0.14
C ARG A 95 -7.15 14.74 -0.23
N ILE A 96 -6.96 13.98 0.85
CA ILE A 96 -5.91 12.97 0.95
C ILE A 96 -6.31 11.75 0.09
N PRO A 97 -5.58 11.43 -0.99
CA PRO A 97 -5.87 10.24 -1.80
C PRO A 97 -5.53 8.98 -1.01
N ALA A 98 -6.32 7.92 -1.19
CA ALA A 98 -6.11 6.66 -0.52
C ALA A 98 -6.54 5.49 -1.40
N LEU A 99 -6.05 4.30 -1.07
CA LEU A 99 -6.52 3.04 -1.61
C LEU A 99 -7.44 2.37 -0.59
N ARG A 100 -8.53 1.75 -1.05
CA ARG A 100 -9.48 1.01 -0.20
C ARG A 100 -9.61 -0.46 -0.55
N SER A 101 -9.22 -0.87 -1.74
CA SER A 101 -9.25 -2.27 -2.14
C SER A 101 -8.08 -2.61 -3.04
N LEU A 102 -7.73 -3.89 -3.04
CA LEU A 102 -6.64 -4.45 -3.80
C LEU A 102 -7.07 -5.80 -4.36
N ARG A 103 -6.75 -6.02 -5.63
CA ARG A 103 -6.92 -7.30 -6.32
C ARG A 103 -5.64 -7.57 -7.11
N VAL A 104 -5.06 -8.75 -6.97
CA VAL A 104 -3.91 -9.15 -7.78
C VAL A 104 -4.37 -9.92 -9.02
N CYS A 105 -3.63 -9.77 -10.11
CA CYS A 105 -3.69 -10.71 -11.22
C CYS A 105 -2.53 -11.69 -11.09
N SER A 106 -2.76 -12.95 -11.38
CA SER A 106 -1.77 -14.01 -11.34
C SER A 106 -1.49 -14.56 -12.74
N ASN A 107 -0.42 -15.34 -12.85
CA ASN A 107 -0.12 -16.10 -14.05
C ASN A 107 -0.85 -17.46 -14.16
N ASP A 108 -1.85 -17.72 -13.29
CA ASP A 108 -2.63 -18.96 -13.26
C ASP A 108 -1.73 -20.23 -13.28
N ARG A 109 -0.64 -20.18 -12.51
CA ARG A 109 0.25 -21.34 -12.31
C ARG A 109 0.13 -21.87 -10.90
N ASN A 110 0.57 -23.11 -10.71
CA ASN A 110 0.56 -23.77 -9.40
C ASN A 110 1.94 -23.79 -8.73
N GLY A 111 1.95 -23.98 -7.41
CA GLY A 111 3.16 -24.16 -6.61
C GLY A 111 4.14 -23.00 -6.71
N ALA A 112 5.44 -23.31 -6.81
CA ALA A 112 6.53 -22.33 -6.90
C ALA A 112 6.49 -21.44 -8.16
N ASN A 113 5.69 -21.83 -9.16
CA ASN A 113 5.56 -21.09 -10.42
C ASN A 113 4.47 -20.02 -10.39
N TYR A 114 3.64 -19.98 -9.36
CA TYR A 114 2.63 -18.94 -9.18
C TYR A 114 3.32 -17.58 -8.95
N ARG A 115 2.87 -16.54 -9.66
CA ARG A 115 3.41 -15.17 -9.53
C ARG A 115 2.29 -14.15 -9.72
N VAL A 116 2.33 -13.07 -8.94
CA VAL A 116 1.52 -11.87 -9.19
C VAL A 116 2.06 -11.16 -10.42
N LYS A 117 1.21 -10.81 -11.38
CA LYS A 117 1.51 -10.16 -12.67
C LYS A 117 0.78 -8.84 -12.90
N GLY A 118 -0.17 -8.50 -12.05
CA GLY A 118 -0.92 -7.27 -12.17
C GLY A 118 -1.58 -6.88 -10.87
N LEU A 119 -2.07 -5.65 -10.82
CA LEU A 119 -2.78 -5.07 -9.68
C LEU A 119 -3.97 -4.27 -10.18
N ARG A 120 -5.06 -4.35 -9.44
CA ARG A 120 -6.20 -3.46 -9.56
C ARG A 120 -6.48 -2.86 -8.19
N LEU A 121 -6.45 -1.54 -8.10
CA LEU A 121 -6.54 -0.80 -6.84
C LEU A 121 -7.78 0.08 -6.82
N GLY A 122 -8.69 -0.21 -5.90
CA GLY A 122 -9.88 0.60 -5.71
C GLY A 122 -9.58 1.85 -4.90
N ARG A 123 -10.18 2.96 -5.35
CA ARG A 123 -9.83 4.32 -4.94
C ARG A 123 -10.69 4.81 -3.78
N ALA A 124 -10.09 5.61 -2.93
CA ALA A 124 -10.78 6.37 -1.90
C ALA A 124 -10.13 7.73 -1.69
N ARG A 125 -10.79 8.57 -0.91
CA ARG A 125 -10.24 9.80 -0.35
C ARG A 125 -10.60 9.89 1.11
N VAL A 126 -9.71 10.47 1.91
CA VAL A 126 -10.00 10.85 3.30
C VAL A 126 -10.36 12.33 3.32
N THR A 127 -11.53 12.65 3.87
CA THR A 127 -12.03 14.03 3.99
C THR A 127 -11.48 14.70 5.24
N GLU A 128 -11.31 16.02 5.19
CA GLU A 128 -10.70 16.79 6.29
C GLU A 128 -11.66 17.16 7.43
N SER A 129 -12.97 16.86 7.33
CA SER A 129 -13.91 17.10 8.43
C SER A 129 -13.49 16.28 9.66
N GLY A 130 -13.51 16.89 10.85
CA GLY A 130 -12.77 16.53 12.09
C GLY A 130 -12.72 15.07 12.59
N GLU A 131 -13.39 14.12 11.95
CA GLU A 131 -13.28 12.67 12.22
C GLU A 131 -12.56 11.89 11.10
N GLY A 132 -12.34 12.48 9.92
CA GLY A 132 -11.68 11.83 8.80
C GLY A 132 -12.58 10.83 8.06
N SER A 133 -13.70 11.24 7.46
CA SER A 133 -14.52 10.26 6.73
C SER A 133 -13.78 9.68 5.50
N VAL A 134 -13.93 8.38 5.23
CA VAL A 134 -13.41 7.75 4.01
C VAL A 134 -14.50 7.70 2.97
N GLN A 135 -14.28 8.39 1.86
CA GLN A 135 -15.17 8.33 0.71
C GLN A 135 -14.56 7.46 -0.39
N ALA A 136 -15.23 6.36 -0.70
CA ALA A 136 -14.92 5.57 -1.88
C ALA A 136 -15.17 6.38 -3.15
N LEU A 137 -14.25 6.28 -4.11
CA LEU A 137 -14.40 6.93 -5.40
C LEU A 137 -14.89 5.89 -6.41
N PRO A 138 -16.12 6.01 -6.94
CA PRO A 138 -16.63 5.09 -7.95
C PRO A 138 -15.89 5.31 -9.29
N GLY A 139 -15.71 4.23 -10.05
CA GLY A 139 -15.14 4.26 -11.38
C GLY A 139 -13.60 4.36 -11.46
N ASN A 140 -13.06 3.93 -12.60
CA ASN A 140 -11.64 3.95 -12.98
C ASN A 140 -10.69 3.59 -11.83
N ASP A 141 -10.65 2.30 -11.48
CA ASP A 141 -9.60 1.75 -10.62
C ASP A 141 -8.22 1.99 -11.24
N TYR A 142 -7.19 2.08 -10.40
CA TYR A 142 -5.83 2.04 -10.93
C TYR A 142 -5.51 0.61 -11.35
N LEU A 143 -5.08 0.43 -12.59
CA LEU A 143 -4.82 -0.87 -13.19
C LEU A 143 -3.38 -0.95 -13.67
N LEU A 144 -2.68 -1.99 -13.23
CA LEU A 144 -1.41 -2.47 -13.73
C LEU A 144 -1.65 -3.89 -14.24
N SER A 145 -1.30 -4.16 -15.49
CA SER A 145 -1.34 -5.52 -16.04
C SER A 145 -0.13 -5.76 -16.90
N ARG A 146 0.67 -6.77 -16.55
CA ARG A 146 1.83 -7.18 -17.34
C ARG A 146 1.49 -8.37 -18.23
N SER A 147 2.44 -8.75 -19.07
CA SER A 147 2.38 -10.02 -19.79
C SER A 147 2.19 -11.18 -18.80
N ASN A 148 1.47 -12.22 -19.25
CA ASN A 148 1.11 -13.38 -18.45
C ASN A 148 0.20 -13.10 -17.25
N CYS A 149 -0.47 -11.94 -17.16
CA CYS A 149 -1.66 -11.80 -16.31
C CYS A 149 -2.82 -12.59 -16.94
N ARG A 150 -3.27 -13.65 -16.26
CA ARG A 150 -4.27 -14.60 -16.77
C ARG A 150 -5.54 -14.64 -15.93
N GLU A 151 -5.38 -14.64 -14.61
CA GLU A 151 -6.50 -14.77 -13.69
C GLU A 151 -6.46 -13.65 -12.65
N TRP A 152 -7.61 -13.02 -12.42
CA TRP A 152 -7.76 -12.03 -11.37
C TRP A 152 -8.30 -12.68 -10.10
N GLU A 153 -7.49 -12.67 -9.05
CA GLU A 153 -7.79 -13.27 -7.74
C GLU A 153 -8.94 -12.54 -7.02
N GLN A 154 -9.36 -13.00 -5.84
CA GLN A 154 -10.41 -12.31 -5.08
C GLN A 154 -10.01 -10.86 -4.73
N THR A 155 -10.94 -9.92 -4.92
CA THR A 155 -10.79 -8.53 -4.47
C THR A 155 -10.83 -8.48 -2.94
N ARG A 156 -9.88 -7.78 -2.34
CA ARG A 156 -9.79 -7.56 -0.90
C ARG A 156 -10.06 -6.09 -0.62
N THR A 157 -11.15 -5.82 0.09
CA THR A 157 -11.67 -4.47 0.32
C THR A 157 -11.69 -4.18 1.80
N CYS A 158 -11.14 -3.03 2.20
CA CYS A 158 -11.22 -2.56 3.56
C CYS A 158 -12.67 -2.36 4.00
N PRO A 159 -12.97 -2.60 5.29
CA PRO A 159 -14.27 -2.27 5.87
C PRO A 159 -14.70 -0.83 5.60
N ALA A 160 -15.98 -0.55 5.83
CA ALA A 160 -16.49 0.81 5.75
C ALA A 160 -15.67 1.76 6.64
N ASN A 161 -15.46 2.99 6.16
CA ASN A 161 -14.64 4.01 6.83
C ASN A 161 -13.16 3.64 7.06
N GLN A 162 -12.62 2.67 6.33
CA GLN A 162 -11.20 2.31 6.39
C GLN A 162 -10.50 2.37 5.04
N VAL A 163 -9.19 2.57 5.09
CA VAL A 163 -8.27 2.63 3.94
C VAL A 163 -7.08 1.73 4.17
N ILE A 164 -6.38 1.37 3.09
CA ILE A 164 -5.17 0.55 3.16
C ILE A 164 -4.04 1.40 3.75
N ILE A 165 -3.49 0.95 4.88
CA ILE A 165 -2.39 1.62 5.61
C ILE A 165 -1.09 0.79 5.63
N ALA A 166 -1.19 -0.51 5.35
CA ALA A 166 -0.04 -1.40 5.18
C ALA A 166 -0.42 -2.57 4.27
N ILE A 167 0.59 -3.28 3.75
CA ILE A 167 0.40 -4.46 2.92
C ILE A 167 1.39 -5.54 3.36
N ASP A 168 0.91 -6.74 3.68
CA ASP A 168 1.80 -7.90 3.69
C ASP A 168 2.08 -8.34 2.26
N VAL A 169 3.35 -8.41 1.93
CA VAL A 169 3.84 -9.00 0.69
C VAL A 169 4.16 -10.46 0.96
N HIS A 170 3.41 -11.35 0.30
CA HIS A 170 3.68 -12.78 0.29
C HIS A 170 4.57 -13.11 -0.91
N TYR A 171 5.61 -13.91 -0.69
CA TYR A 171 6.58 -14.25 -1.72
C TYR A 171 7.15 -15.66 -1.55
N THR A 172 7.56 -16.27 -2.65
CA THR A 172 8.35 -17.51 -2.66
C THR A 172 9.82 -17.18 -2.88
N LEU A 173 10.72 -18.05 -2.42
CA LEU A 173 12.16 -17.98 -2.70
C LEU A 173 12.57 -19.28 -3.39
N GLU A 174 13.29 -19.16 -4.50
CA GLU A 174 13.75 -20.28 -5.30
C GLU A 174 15.17 -19.97 -5.81
N SER A 175 16.14 -20.77 -5.38
CA SER A 175 17.57 -20.60 -5.74
C SER A 175 18.08 -19.17 -5.54
N GLY A 176 17.72 -18.53 -4.42
CA GLY A 176 18.15 -17.17 -4.08
C GLY A 176 17.42 -16.04 -4.82
N ARG A 177 16.37 -16.33 -5.58
CA ARG A 177 15.51 -15.33 -6.24
C ARG A 177 14.08 -15.45 -5.76
N GLY A 178 13.46 -14.33 -5.44
CA GLY A 178 12.07 -14.28 -4.99
C GLY A 178 11.07 -13.91 -6.08
N ALA A 179 9.82 -14.29 -5.86
CA ALA A 179 8.68 -13.79 -6.61
C ALA A 179 7.50 -13.51 -5.68
N ILE A 180 6.85 -12.37 -5.88
CA ILE A 180 5.64 -11.99 -5.16
C ILE A 180 4.51 -12.93 -5.58
N SER A 181 3.91 -13.59 -4.60
CA SER A 181 2.85 -14.57 -4.75
C SER A 181 1.50 -14.07 -4.24
N GLY A 182 1.45 -13.00 -3.46
CA GLY A 182 0.17 -12.47 -2.99
C GLY A 182 0.33 -11.24 -2.14
N LEU A 183 -0.78 -10.55 -1.91
CA LEU A 183 -0.82 -9.32 -1.13
C LEU A 183 -1.99 -9.37 -0.15
N THR A 184 -1.73 -9.01 1.10
CA THR A 184 -2.76 -8.86 2.15
C THR A 184 -2.81 -7.40 2.60
N PRO A 185 -3.82 -6.63 2.20
CA PRO A 185 -3.94 -5.25 2.67
C PRO A 185 -4.43 -5.22 4.12
N HIS A 186 -3.82 -4.33 4.89
CA HIS A 186 -4.21 -3.97 6.26
C HIS A 186 -4.91 -2.63 6.24
N CYS A 187 -6.04 -2.60 6.92
CA CYS A 187 -6.99 -1.51 6.88
C CYS A 187 -6.98 -0.74 8.20
N GLY A 188 -7.04 0.58 8.11
CA GLY A 188 -7.13 1.46 9.26
C GLY A 188 -8.13 2.57 9.02
N ALA A 189 -8.80 2.98 10.10
CA ALA A 189 -9.57 4.20 10.09
C ALA A 189 -8.61 5.40 10.25
N PRO A 190 -8.80 6.49 9.50
CA PRO A 190 -8.20 7.77 9.87
C PRO A 190 -8.68 8.18 11.25
N SER A 191 -7.79 8.82 12.02
CA SER A 191 -8.16 9.42 13.29
C SER A 191 -7.51 10.79 13.39
N HIS A 192 -8.27 11.76 13.90
CA HIS A 192 -7.71 13.05 14.20
C HIS A 192 -7.02 12.96 15.56
N GLU A 193 -5.73 13.25 15.61
CA GLU A 193 -5.06 13.56 16.87
C GLU A 193 -4.61 15.00 16.73
N GLU A 194 -5.33 15.90 17.39
CA GLU A 194 -4.87 17.28 17.48
C GLU A 194 -3.54 17.22 18.19
N MET A 195 -2.47 17.46 17.43
CA MET A 195 -1.15 17.60 17.99
C MET A 195 -1.25 18.83 18.88
N GLN A 196 -1.46 18.62 20.19
CA GLN A 196 -1.22 19.65 21.17
C GLN A 196 0.19 20.10 20.85
N SER A 197 0.32 21.30 20.27
CA SER A 197 1.59 21.99 20.32
C SER A 197 1.94 21.94 21.80
N ASP A 198 3.08 21.37 22.15
CA ASP A 198 3.65 21.57 23.47
C ASP A 198 3.83 23.10 23.58
N THR A 199 2.75 23.77 23.99
CA THR A 199 2.78 25.14 24.44
C THR A 199 3.76 25.05 25.60
N CYS A 200 4.93 25.68 25.43
CA CYS A 200 5.91 25.81 26.51
C CYS A 200 5.11 26.08 27.79
N ARG A 201 5.26 25.19 28.79
CA ARG A 201 4.65 25.43 30.09
C ARG A 201 5.06 26.84 30.54
N PRO A 202 4.18 27.60 31.23
CA PRO A 202 4.60 28.85 31.84
C PRO A 202 5.76 28.51 32.81
N GLY A 203 6.99 28.86 32.44
CA GLY A 203 8.19 28.51 33.22
C GLY A 203 9.42 28.05 32.44
N GLY A 204 9.38 27.85 31.11
CA GLY A 204 10.63 27.72 30.36
C GLY A 204 10.51 27.05 28.99
N CYS A 205 10.79 27.84 27.96
CA CYS A 205 11.82 27.51 26.98
C CYS A 205 13.01 28.48 27.28
#